data_AF-A0A4R4RCQ6-F1
#
_entry.id   AF-A0A4R4RCQ6-F1
#
_cell.length_a   1.000
_cell.length_b   1.000
_cell.length_c   1.000
_cell.angle_alpha   90.00
_cell.angle_beta   90.00
_cell.angle_gamma   90.00
#
_symmetry.space_group_name_H-M   'P 1'
#
loop_
_entity.id
_entity.type
_entity.pdbx_description
1 polymer ?
#
loop_
_entity_poly.entity_id
_entity_poly.type
_entity_poly.pdbx_seq_one_letter_code
_entity_poly.pdbx_strand_id
1 'polypeptide(L)'
;MQPEGPYRFTEASGVCQVGSAWWAVDSQDRLMNIAVLEGAAAADQPWREAFTNAADTLAQTPGGPRYVNADFAAARPWVAYPAEVENAADRLFGLLGMPLRSPRLEPVGDVATQAMPVINPVTPTSGVPISGQPASGLPSSGAPPVWAAHATGSPVVPAAPAADPPAAHPGPAEPVVPRDPFASPARRIQPSPSPRPRTGLRLGVAALALAVLAAGGGLAVWAATRDQDAPPPAGPAGAFPTATPAAGFRPWSQAAPYSPQERALATAAPGLVFVEAVFNGYLRDGRTGALLNPTPVTFQRRCSGFVVNPDGHVLTNGQCVAPDEPVARERALYTLGRILVAGKRLTSGALDGWVRSRTANTRFTGKEPDRPPSSQVFVQLNQARGGLTGTPAIAGEVVRTRAADAGDLALVKVTRPDLPGVELGDPAVLAPGEAVVLAGYHTVDTDFRDATYTLRSKTVQVTATDTAQGPVPLFRIGDDIGIYSHGGVALDPAGRV
;
A
#
# COMPACT_ATOMS: atom_id res chain seq x y z
N MET A 1 13.72 8.48 -9.19
CA MET A 1 12.70 9.50 -8.88
C MET A 1 13.44 10.76 -8.48
N GLN A 2 13.53 11.72 -9.40
CA GLN A 2 14.15 13.00 -9.12
C GLN A 2 13.07 13.87 -8.45
N PRO A 3 13.31 14.43 -7.25
CA PRO A 3 12.32 15.27 -6.58
C PRO A 3 12.13 16.54 -7.39
N GLU A 4 10.90 16.75 -7.88
CA GLU A 4 10.48 18.06 -8.37
C GLU A 4 9.92 18.81 -7.16
N GLY A 5 10.72 19.73 -6.62
CA GLY A 5 10.36 20.50 -5.43
C GLY A 5 10.83 19.90 -4.09
N PRO A 6 10.39 20.46 -2.95
CA PRO A 6 10.85 20.08 -1.60
C PRO A 6 10.25 18.77 -1.07
N TYR A 7 9.59 17.98 -1.93
CA TYR A 7 8.80 16.83 -1.53
C TYR A 7 9.44 15.51 -1.96
N ARG A 8 9.30 14.50 -1.11
CA ARG A 8 9.74 13.13 -1.37
C ARG A 8 8.51 12.29 -1.71
N PHE A 9 8.31 11.99 -2.99
CA PHE A 9 7.23 11.12 -3.46
C PHE A 9 7.38 9.70 -2.90
N THR A 10 6.29 9.14 -2.40
CA THR A 10 6.21 7.80 -1.80
C THR A 10 5.44 6.83 -2.68
N GLU A 11 4.25 7.21 -3.16
CA GLU A 11 3.36 6.35 -3.95
C GLU A 11 2.50 7.18 -4.91
N ALA A 12 2.22 6.65 -6.10
CA ALA A 12 1.28 7.27 -7.03
C ALA A 12 -0.15 6.99 -6.57
N SER A 13 -0.93 8.04 -6.30
CA SER A 13 -2.35 7.92 -5.93
C SER A 13 -3.27 7.87 -7.15
N GLY A 14 -2.85 8.45 -8.28
CA GLY A 14 -3.64 8.50 -9.52
C GLY A 14 -2.82 8.91 -10.73
N VAL A 15 -3.23 8.51 -11.93
CA VAL A 15 -2.65 8.94 -13.20
C VAL A 15 -3.74 9.26 -14.23
N CYS A 16 -3.53 10.25 -15.07
CA CYS A 16 -4.34 10.55 -16.24
C CYS A 16 -3.43 10.88 -17.44
N GLN A 17 -4.00 11.22 -18.60
CA GLN A 17 -3.21 11.47 -19.82
C GLN A 17 -2.33 12.73 -19.72
N VAL A 18 -2.66 13.67 -18.84
CA VAL A 18 -1.98 14.98 -18.75
C VAL A 18 -1.19 15.17 -17.46
N GLY A 19 -1.26 14.22 -16.53
CA GLY A 19 -0.61 14.37 -15.23
C GLY A 19 -0.86 13.20 -14.29
N SER A 20 -0.32 13.33 -13.10
CA SER A 20 -0.37 12.32 -12.06
C SER A 20 -0.58 12.95 -10.69
N ALA A 21 -1.03 12.15 -9.74
CA ALA A 21 -1.10 12.50 -8.34
C ALA A 21 -0.27 11.53 -7.51
N TRP A 22 0.43 12.08 -6.52
CA TRP A 22 1.35 11.35 -5.67
C TRP A 22 1.09 11.64 -4.20
N TRP A 23 1.19 10.60 -3.39
CA TRP A 23 1.53 10.75 -1.99
C TRP A 23 2.99 11.15 -1.87
N ALA A 24 3.24 12.18 -1.06
CA ALA A 24 4.57 12.70 -0.82
C ALA A 24 4.72 13.11 0.64
N VAL A 25 5.96 13.27 1.10
CA VAL A 25 6.25 13.89 2.38
C VAL A 25 7.08 15.16 2.18
N ASP A 26 6.75 16.22 2.92
CA ASP A 26 7.50 17.47 2.93
C ASP A 26 8.77 17.37 3.81
N SER A 27 9.55 18.46 3.90
CA SER A 27 10.75 18.52 4.76
C SER A 27 10.47 18.37 6.26
N GLN A 28 9.21 18.41 6.68
CA GLN A 28 8.75 18.24 8.06
C GLN A 28 8.11 16.85 8.28
N ASP A 29 8.28 15.92 7.33
CA ASP A 29 7.67 14.60 7.29
C ASP A 29 6.12 14.62 7.36
N ARG A 30 5.48 15.71 6.93
CA ARG A 30 4.02 15.76 6.80
C ARG A 30 3.60 15.11 5.49
N LEU A 31 2.56 14.28 5.53
CA LEU A 31 2.00 13.65 4.35
C LEU A 31 1.22 14.67 3.52
N MET A 32 1.49 14.66 2.22
CA MET A 32 0.97 15.59 1.22
C MET A 32 0.41 14.82 0.04
N ASN A 33 -0.63 15.35 -0.59
CA ASN A 33 -1.11 14.90 -1.89
C ASN A 33 -0.65 15.90 -2.95
N ILE A 34 0.17 15.47 -3.90
CA ILE A 34 0.80 16.34 -4.90
C ILE A 34 0.27 16.01 -6.28
N ALA A 35 -0.41 16.98 -6.89
CA ALA A 35 -0.81 16.95 -8.30
C ALA A 35 0.34 17.48 -9.15
N VAL A 36 0.75 16.73 -10.17
CA VAL A 36 1.84 17.09 -11.09
C VAL A 36 1.32 17.03 -12.52
N LEU A 37 1.43 18.13 -13.26
CA LEU A 37 1.18 18.16 -14.69
C LEU A 37 2.40 17.56 -15.42
N GLU A 38 2.18 16.62 -16.34
CA GLU A 38 3.26 15.82 -16.95
C GLU A 38 3.15 15.79 -18.49
N GLY A 39 4.19 15.21 -19.12
CA GLY A 39 4.20 14.92 -20.54
C GLY A 39 4.10 16.17 -21.44
N ALA A 40 3.41 16.04 -22.56
CA ALA A 40 3.22 17.15 -23.50
C ALA A 40 2.40 18.31 -22.90
N ALA A 41 1.45 18.01 -22.00
CA ALA A 41 0.67 19.03 -21.31
C ALA A 41 1.53 19.93 -20.42
N ALA A 42 2.58 19.39 -19.80
CA ALA A 42 3.53 20.19 -19.02
C ALA A 42 4.38 21.15 -19.87
N ALA A 43 4.49 20.95 -21.19
CA ALA A 43 5.21 21.85 -22.10
C ALA A 43 4.27 22.82 -22.84
N ASP A 44 2.96 22.58 -22.80
CA ASP A 44 1.94 23.37 -23.50
C ASP A 44 1.42 24.51 -22.61
N GLN A 45 1.55 25.75 -23.09
CA GLN A 45 1.21 26.95 -22.32
C GLN A 45 -0.28 27.02 -21.94
N PRO A 46 -1.24 26.75 -22.86
CA PRO A 46 -2.66 26.63 -22.49
C PRO A 46 -2.93 25.63 -21.37
N TRP A 47 -2.31 24.44 -21.38
CA TRP A 47 -2.46 23.46 -20.30
C TRP A 47 -1.91 23.94 -18.96
N ARG A 48 -0.78 24.65 -18.94
CA ARG A 48 -0.21 25.26 -17.74
C ARG A 48 -1.14 26.30 -17.12
N GLU A 49 -1.71 27.16 -17.96
CA GLU A 49 -2.68 28.18 -17.54
C GLU A 49 -3.96 27.54 -17.00
N ALA A 50 -4.49 26.52 -17.68
CA ALA A 50 -5.64 25.77 -17.22
C ALA A 50 -5.39 25.10 -15.86
N PHE A 51 -4.23 24.45 -15.68
CA PHE A 51 -3.84 23.80 -14.42
C PHE A 51 -3.74 24.81 -13.27
N THR A 52 -3.14 25.98 -13.52
CA THR A 52 -3.04 27.08 -12.54
C THR A 52 -4.43 27.60 -12.17
N ASN A 53 -5.27 27.91 -13.17
CA ASN A 53 -6.62 28.42 -12.96
C ASN A 53 -7.51 27.41 -12.19
N ALA A 54 -7.37 26.11 -12.47
CA ALA A 54 -8.09 25.06 -11.73
C ALA A 54 -7.66 25.01 -10.26
N ALA A 55 -6.35 25.07 -9.99
CA ALA A 55 -5.82 25.11 -8.63
C ALA A 55 -6.30 26.34 -7.85
N ASP A 56 -6.28 27.52 -8.47
CA ASP A 56 -6.74 28.77 -7.86
C ASP A 56 -8.26 28.78 -7.65
N THR A 57 -9.03 28.26 -8.61
CA THR A 57 -10.49 28.11 -8.47
C THR A 57 -10.84 27.25 -7.26
N LEU A 58 -10.13 26.12 -7.06
CA LEU A 58 -10.32 25.27 -5.89
C LEU A 58 -9.96 25.98 -4.59
N ALA A 59 -8.86 26.74 -4.56
CA ALA A 59 -8.41 27.45 -3.37
C ALA A 59 -9.35 28.62 -2.98
N GLN A 60 -10.01 29.25 -3.96
CA GLN A 60 -10.92 30.38 -3.78
C GLN A 60 -12.36 29.94 -3.49
N THR A 61 -12.76 28.73 -3.89
CA THR A 61 -14.09 28.19 -3.61
C THR A 61 -14.31 28.07 -2.09
N PRO A 62 -15.41 28.61 -1.52
CA PRO A 62 -15.71 28.43 -0.10
C PRO A 62 -15.80 26.94 0.28
N GLY A 63 -14.98 26.51 1.23
CA GLY A 63 -14.86 25.08 1.60
C GLY A 63 -14.11 24.22 0.58
N GLY A 64 -13.54 24.81 -0.46
CA GLY A 64 -12.70 24.13 -1.45
C GLY A 64 -11.31 23.78 -0.91
N PRO A 65 -10.62 22.81 -1.53
CA PRO A 65 -9.31 22.36 -1.11
C PRO A 65 -8.28 23.46 -1.37
N ARG A 66 -7.64 23.95 -0.30
CA ARG A 66 -6.56 24.94 -0.38
C ARG A 66 -5.21 24.23 -0.48
N TYR A 67 -4.44 24.58 -1.50
CA TYR A 67 -3.05 24.12 -1.58
C TYR A 67 -2.18 24.88 -0.59
N VAL A 68 -1.17 24.22 -0.03
CA VAL A 68 -0.20 24.83 0.89
C VAL A 68 1.04 25.33 0.16
N ASN A 69 1.30 24.82 -1.03
CA ASN A 69 2.43 25.21 -1.86
C ASN A 69 2.17 24.82 -3.31
N ALA A 70 2.77 25.53 -4.26
CA ALA A 70 2.70 25.24 -5.68
C ALA A 70 3.92 25.83 -6.39
N ASP A 71 4.31 25.22 -7.51
CA ASP A 71 5.24 25.82 -8.46
C ASP A 71 4.69 25.61 -9.87
N PHE A 72 4.04 26.65 -10.39
CA PHE A 72 3.46 26.67 -11.73
C PHE A 72 4.50 26.95 -12.82
N ALA A 73 5.68 27.44 -12.44
CA ALA A 73 6.78 27.77 -13.35
C ALA A 73 7.75 26.61 -13.57
N ALA A 74 7.72 25.59 -12.70
CA ALA A 74 8.49 24.36 -12.85
C ALA A 74 8.34 23.73 -14.25
N ALA A 75 9.37 22.99 -14.70
CA ALA A 75 9.32 22.24 -15.95
C ALA A 75 8.13 21.27 -16.00
N ARG A 76 7.71 20.78 -14.84
CA ARG A 76 6.46 20.07 -14.59
C ARG A 76 5.71 20.79 -13.46
N PRO A 77 4.70 21.60 -13.79
CA PRO A 77 3.90 22.32 -12.80
C PRO A 77 3.34 21.39 -11.74
N TRP A 78 3.37 21.80 -10.48
CA TRP A 78 2.82 20.99 -9.40
C TRP A 78 2.13 21.83 -8.33
N VAL A 79 1.20 21.18 -7.62
CA VAL A 79 0.44 21.75 -6.50
C VAL A 79 0.40 20.73 -5.37
N ALA A 80 0.69 21.18 -4.15
CA ALA A 80 0.71 20.34 -2.95
C ALA A 80 -0.47 20.68 -2.02
N TYR A 81 -1.27 19.67 -1.71
CA TYR A 81 -2.39 19.72 -0.79
C TYR A 81 -2.07 18.94 0.50
N PRO A 82 -2.57 19.38 1.66
CA PRO A 82 -2.49 18.58 2.88
C PRO A 82 -3.23 17.25 2.71
N ALA A 83 -2.69 16.15 3.27
CA ALA A 83 -3.32 14.84 3.14
C ALA A 83 -4.70 14.74 3.81
N GLU A 84 -5.00 15.61 4.78
CA GLU A 84 -6.33 15.72 5.39
C GLU A 84 -7.41 16.24 4.43
N VAL A 85 -7.01 16.81 3.30
CA VAL A 85 -7.94 17.31 2.28
C VAL A 85 -8.17 16.21 1.24
N GLU A 86 -9.20 15.41 1.49
CA GLU A 86 -9.53 14.26 0.65
C GLU A 86 -9.79 14.64 -0.82
N ASN A 87 -9.22 13.86 -1.75
CA ASN A 87 -9.45 13.94 -3.19
C ASN A 87 -9.11 15.29 -3.83
N ALA A 88 -8.17 16.06 -3.24
CA ALA A 88 -7.82 17.39 -3.74
C ALA A 88 -7.23 17.34 -5.18
N ALA A 89 -6.31 16.41 -5.45
CA ALA A 89 -5.76 16.23 -6.80
C ALA A 89 -6.80 15.68 -7.77
N ASP A 90 -7.67 14.75 -7.35
CA ASP A 90 -8.75 14.24 -8.21
C ASP A 90 -9.71 15.34 -8.63
N ARG A 91 -10.05 16.26 -7.71
CA ARG A 91 -10.87 17.44 -8.02
C ARG A 91 -10.17 18.40 -8.96
N LEU A 92 -8.86 18.64 -8.77
CA LEU A 92 -8.08 19.51 -9.66
C LEU A 92 -8.09 18.96 -11.08
N PHE A 93 -7.74 17.69 -11.26
CA PHE A 93 -7.73 17.06 -12.57
C PHE A 93 -9.14 16.84 -13.14
N GLY A 94 -10.15 16.71 -12.28
CA GLY A 94 -11.56 16.73 -12.65
C GLY A 94 -12.02 18.07 -13.26
N LEU A 95 -11.58 19.21 -12.71
CA LEU A 95 -11.85 20.54 -13.31
C LEU A 95 -11.18 20.72 -14.67
N LEU A 96 -10.08 20.01 -14.91
CA LEU A 96 -9.41 19.96 -16.21
C LEU A 96 -10.09 19.01 -17.21
N GLY A 97 -11.18 18.34 -16.81
CA GLY A 97 -11.86 17.33 -17.62
C GLY A 97 -11.09 16.01 -17.74
N MET A 98 -10.07 15.79 -16.92
CA MET A 98 -9.14 14.67 -17.01
C MET A 98 -9.11 13.87 -15.70
N PRO A 99 -10.19 13.16 -15.33
CA PRO A 99 -10.24 12.46 -14.05
C PRO A 99 -9.08 11.47 -13.89
N LEU A 100 -8.47 11.48 -12.71
CA LEU A 100 -7.40 10.54 -12.38
C LEU A 100 -7.96 9.12 -12.32
N ARG A 101 -7.14 8.17 -12.78
CA ARG A 101 -7.39 6.73 -12.68
C ARG A 101 -6.37 6.14 -11.72
N SER A 102 -6.79 5.19 -10.89
CA SER A 102 -5.85 4.48 -10.03
C SER A 102 -4.81 3.75 -10.89
N PRO A 103 -3.50 3.88 -10.63
CA PRO A 103 -2.44 3.38 -11.50
C PRO A 103 -2.33 1.84 -11.57
N ARG A 104 -3.30 1.10 -11.00
CA ARG A 104 -3.20 -0.35 -10.78
C ARG A 104 -4.20 -1.23 -11.51
N LEU A 105 -4.96 -0.69 -12.48
CA LEU A 105 -5.87 -1.51 -13.29
C LEU A 105 -5.86 -1.06 -14.76
N GLU A 106 -4.94 -1.63 -15.54
CA GLU A 106 -5.31 -2.13 -16.87
C GLU A 106 -4.76 -3.56 -17.01
N PRO A 107 -5.62 -4.56 -17.28
CA PRO A 107 -5.17 -5.82 -17.85
C PRO A 107 -4.55 -5.52 -19.21
N VAL A 108 -3.40 -6.11 -19.50
CA VAL A 108 -2.83 -6.11 -20.85
C VAL A 108 -3.87 -6.72 -21.79
N GLY A 109 -4.56 -5.87 -22.56
CA GLY A 109 -5.50 -6.29 -23.58
C GLY A 109 -4.76 -7.07 -24.66
N ASP A 110 -5.25 -8.30 -24.88
CA ASP A 110 -4.86 -9.18 -25.96
C ASP A 110 -4.85 -8.48 -27.32
N VAL A 111 -3.82 -8.79 -28.09
CA VAL A 111 -3.71 -8.46 -29.51
C VAL A 111 -4.94 -8.99 -30.24
N ALA A 112 -5.74 -8.07 -30.78
CA ALA A 112 -6.88 -8.36 -31.63
C ALA A 112 -6.47 -9.28 -32.79
N THR A 113 -6.90 -10.55 -32.74
CA THR A 113 -6.99 -11.40 -33.92
C THR A 113 -8.28 -11.00 -34.64
N GLN A 114 -8.16 -10.26 -35.75
CA GLN A 114 -9.28 -10.10 -36.67
C GLN A 114 -9.66 -11.47 -37.23
N ALA A 115 -10.86 -11.93 -36.89
CA ALA A 115 -11.46 -13.13 -37.45
C ALA A 115 -11.79 -12.89 -38.93
N MET A 116 -11.25 -13.75 -39.80
CA MET A 116 -11.76 -13.91 -41.16
C MET A 116 -13.07 -14.72 -41.15
N PRO A 117 -14.00 -14.47 -42.09
CA PRO A 117 -15.28 -15.17 -42.12
C PRO A 117 -15.13 -16.63 -42.58
N VAL A 118 -15.90 -17.48 -41.89
CA VAL A 118 -16.09 -18.92 -42.09
C VAL A 118 -16.54 -19.22 -43.53
N ILE A 119 -15.81 -20.11 -44.21
CA ILE A 119 -16.27 -20.81 -45.42
C ILE A 119 -16.42 -22.30 -45.07
N ASN A 120 -17.59 -22.85 -45.39
CA ASN A 120 -18.00 -24.23 -45.15
C ASN A 120 -17.13 -25.26 -45.91
N PRO A 121 -16.97 -26.49 -45.38
CA PRO A 121 -16.18 -27.53 -46.03
C PRO A 121 -16.95 -28.20 -47.18
N VAL A 122 -16.31 -28.27 -48.35
CA VAL A 122 -16.70 -29.14 -49.47
C VAL A 122 -15.64 -30.23 -49.66
N THR A 123 -16.13 -31.43 -49.92
CA THR A 123 -15.47 -32.74 -50.06
C THR A 123 -14.25 -32.82 -50.99
N PRO A 124 -13.29 -33.74 -50.74
CA PRO A 124 -12.11 -33.90 -51.58
C PRO A 124 -12.40 -34.77 -52.81
N THR A 125 -12.02 -34.26 -53.98
CA THR A 125 -11.96 -35.00 -55.25
C THR A 125 -10.51 -35.17 -55.68
N SER A 126 -10.14 -36.40 -56.03
CA SER A 126 -8.82 -36.87 -56.45
C SER A 126 -8.22 -36.12 -57.64
N GLY A 127 -6.89 -35.90 -57.62
CA GLY A 127 -6.11 -35.37 -58.74
C GLY A 127 -4.60 -35.63 -58.62
N VAL A 128 -4.15 -36.59 -59.42
CA VAL A 128 -2.82 -37.06 -59.90
C VAL A 128 -1.58 -36.11 -59.74
N PRO A 129 -0.36 -36.66 -59.51
CA PRO A 129 0.87 -35.89 -59.24
C PRO A 129 1.63 -35.47 -60.51
N ILE A 130 2.38 -34.36 -60.42
CA ILE A 130 3.40 -33.97 -61.40
C ILE A 130 4.76 -33.87 -60.71
N SER A 131 5.73 -34.50 -61.36
CA SER A 131 7.14 -34.70 -61.02
C SER A 131 7.96 -33.41 -61.03
N GLY A 132 9.00 -33.35 -60.18
CA GLY A 132 10.03 -32.30 -60.16
C GLY A 132 11.14 -32.59 -59.15
N GLN A 133 12.14 -33.36 -59.58
CA GLN A 133 13.40 -33.69 -58.89
C GLN A 133 14.51 -32.65 -59.27
N PRO A 134 15.76 -32.73 -58.78
CA PRO A 134 16.29 -32.27 -57.50
C PRO A 134 17.42 -31.21 -57.66
N ALA A 135 17.91 -30.61 -56.55
CA ALA A 135 19.19 -29.91 -56.55
C ALA A 135 19.97 -30.14 -55.25
N SER A 136 21.23 -30.48 -55.44
CA SER A 136 22.22 -31.07 -54.54
C SER A 136 22.92 -30.04 -53.64
N GLY A 137 23.44 -30.50 -52.48
CA GLY A 137 24.43 -29.74 -51.70
C GLY A 137 24.74 -30.30 -50.31
N LEU A 138 25.68 -31.25 -50.23
CA LEU A 138 26.47 -31.65 -49.04
C LEU A 138 27.90 -31.07 -49.21
N PRO A 139 28.85 -31.23 -48.26
CA PRO A 139 28.85 -31.01 -46.81
C PRO A 139 30.07 -30.16 -46.38
N SER A 140 30.21 -29.79 -45.10
CA SER A 140 31.56 -29.53 -44.55
C SER A 140 31.65 -29.84 -43.04
N SER A 141 32.67 -30.63 -42.74
CA SER A 141 33.15 -31.07 -41.43
C SER A 141 33.83 -29.95 -40.63
N GLY A 142 33.81 -30.08 -39.30
CA GLY A 142 34.69 -29.34 -38.41
C GLY A 142 34.69 -29.92 -37.00
N ALA A 143 35.57 -30.89 -36.75
CA ALA A 143 35.91 -31.43 -35.44
C ALA A 143 37.02 -30.58 -34.76
N PRO A 144 37.30 -30.76 -33.45
CA PRO A 144 37.81 -29.73 -32.54
C PRO A 144 39.33 -29.83 -32.27
N PRO A 145 39.92 -28.88 -31.51
CA PRO A 145 41.13 -29.15 -30.75
C PRO A 145 40.88 -29.26 -29.23
N VAL A 146 41.41 -30.37 -28.73
CA VAL A 146 41.77 -30.77 -27.36
C VAL A 146 43.00 -30.02 -26.88
N TRP A 147 43.01 -29.49 -25.65
CA TRP A 147 44.21 -29.38 -24.79
C TRP A 147 43.83 -29.69 -23.32
N ALA A 148 44.37 -30.81 -22.83
CA ALA A 148 44.60 -31.16 -21.43
C ALA A 148 45.93 -30.48 -21.00
N ALA A 149 46.38 -30.30 -19.75
CA ALA A 149 45.98 -30.67 -18.40
C ALA A 149 46.90 -29.92 -17.40
N HIS A 150 46.57 -30.06 -16.11
CA HIS A 150 47.41 -29.93 -14.90
C HIS A 150 47.79 -28.54 -14.36
N ALA A 151 47.25 -28.22 -13.18
CA ALA A 151 48.06 -27.89 -11.99
C ALA A 151 47.22 -28.09 -10.71
N THR A 152 47.64 -29.08 -9.92
CA THR A 152 47.24 -29.35 -8.54
C THR A 152 47.83 -28.27 -7.62
N GLY A 153 46.99 -27.56 -6.87
CA GLY A 153 47.40 -26.65 -5.80
C GLY A 153 46.57 -26.92 -4.55
N SER A 154 47.20 -27.54 -3.54
CA SER A 154 46.63 -27.80 -2.22
C SER A 154 46.43 -26.48 -1.43
N PRO A 155 45.42 -26.40 -0.55
CA PRO A 155 45.14 -25.19 0.22
C PRO A 155 46.16 -25.00 1.35
N VAL A 156 46.79 -23.82 1.38
CA VAL A 156 47.57 -23.33 2.53
C VAL A 156 46.58 -22.83 3.58
N VAL A 157 46.59 -23.49 4.73
CA VAL A 157 45.88 -23.10 5.96
C VAL A 157 46.69 -21.98 6.64
N PRO A 158 46.14 -20.78 6.86
CA PRO A 158 46.78 -19.81 7.74
C PRO A 158 46.63 -20.24 9.20
N ALA A 159 47.76 -20.22 9.90
CA ALA A 159 47.93 -20.59 11.30
C ALA A 159 47.10 -19.74 12.26
N ALA A 160 46.58 -20.38 13.30
CA ALA A 160 45.91 -19.76 14.43
C ALA A 160 46.86 -18.83 15.21
N PRO A 161 46.43 -17.62 15.62
CA PRO A 161 47.21 -16.80 16.53
C PRO A 161 47.24 -17.39 17.93
N ALA A 162 48.39 -17.19 18.60
CA ALA A 162 48.76 -17.71 19.90
C ALA A 162 47.83 -17.23 21.03
N ALA A 163 47.68 -18.10 22.03
CA ALA A 163 46.92 -17.85 23.25
C ALA A 163 47.54 -16.73 24.11
N ASP A 164 46.70 -15.79 24.54
CA ASP A 164 47.04 -14.79 25.55
C ASP A 164 47.29 -15.43 26.93
N PRO A 165 48.21 -14.87 27.74
CA PRO A 165 48.47 -15.33 29.09
C PRO A 165 47.31 -15.03 30.07
N PRO A 166 47.15 -15.83 31.14
CA PRO A 166 46.02 -15.71 32.07
C PRO A 166 46.07 -14.39 32.86
N ALA A 167 44.94 -13.69 32.84
CA ALA A 167 44.71 -12.48 33.64
C ALA A 167 44.73 -12.80 35.15
N ALA A 168 45.33 -11.87 35.90
CA ALA A 168 45.48 -11.90 37.34
C ALA A 168 44.14 -11.95 38.10
N HIS A 169 44.16 -12.62 39.26
CA HIS A 169 43.03 -12.74 40.18
C HIS A 169 42.54 -11.37 40.69
N PRO A 170 41.22 -11.10 40.75
CA PRO A 170 40.69 -9.96 41.47
C PRO A 170 40.75 -10.20 42.98
N GLY A 171 41.29 -9.22 43.71
CA GLY A 171 41.33 -9.19 45.18
C GLY A 171 39.95 -9.05 45.83
N PRO A 172 39.87 -9.17 47.16
CA PRO A 172 38.60 -9.23 47.89
C PRO A 172 37.85 -7.90 47.85
N ALA A 173 36.54 -8.00 47.61
CA ALA A 173 35.61 -6.88 47.54
C ALA A 173 35.42 -6.20 48.91
N GLU A 174 35.53 -4.86 48.93
CA GLU A 174 35.08 -4.04 50.06
C GLU A 174 33.55 -4.10 50.22
N PRO A 175 33.03 -4.06 51.45
CA PRO A 175 31.60 -4.10 51.71
C PRO A 175 30.93 -2.78 51.32
N VAL A 176 30.09 -2.82 50.28
CA VAL A 176 29.22 -1.71 49.89
C VAL A 176 28.09 -1.56 50.92
N VAL A 177 28.11 -0.46 51.66
CA VAL A 177 27.01 -0.05 52.55
C VAL A 177 25.83 0.43 51.69
N PRO A 178 24.59 -0.04 51.90
CA PRO A 178 23.43 0.44 51.15
C PRO A 178 23.16 1.91 51.45
N ARG A 179 23.33 2.79 50.45
CA ARG A 179 22.86 4.18 50.51
C ARG A 179 21.37 4.20 50.19
N ASP A 180 20.57 4.62 51.17
CA ASP A 180 19.15 4.94 51.01
C ASP A 180 18.98 6.21 50.16
N PRO A 181 18.41 6.13 48.94
CA PRO A 181 18.25 7.28 48.06
C PRO A 181 17.11 8.24 48.48
N PHE A 182 16.40 7.97 49.58
CA PHE A 182 15.26 8.79 50.03
C PHE A 182 15.54 9.67 51.26
N ALA A 183 16.75 9.64 51.82
CA ALA A 183 17.08 10.38 53.05
C ALA A 183 17.35 11.89 52.89
N SER A 184 17.00 12.52 51.75
CA SER A 184 17.22 13.95 51.51
C SER A 184 15.91 14.75 51.54
N PRO A 185 15.68 15.64 52.54
CA PRO A 185 14.49 16.48 52.56
C PRO A 185 14.72 17.72 51.69
N ALA A 186 14.54 17.58 50.37
CA ALA A 186 14.56 18.71 49.44
C ALA A 186 13.34 18.66 48.50
N ARG A 187 12.41 19.61 48.66
CA ARG A 187 11.28 19.81 47.75
C ARG A 187 11.81 20.20 46.36
N ARG A 188 11.63 19.35 45.34
CA ARG A 188 12.14 19.55 43.97
C ARG A 188 11.02 19.68 42.94
N ILE A 189 10.00 20.49 43.20
CA ILE A 189 9.12 21.00 42.14
C ILE A 189 8.78 22.45 42.48
N GLN A 190 9.40 23.39 41.76
CA GLN A 190 9.05 24.80 41.78
C GLN A 190 8.37 25.11 40.43
N PRO A 191 7.07 25.48 40.42
CA PRO A 191 6.36 25.80 39.19
C PRO A 191 7.01 27.00 38.48
N SER A 192 7.23 26.89 37.18
CA SER A 192 7.69 28.01 36.36
C SER A 192 6.59 29.07 36.20
N PRO A 193 6.93 30.38 36.20
CA PRO A 193 5.95 31.44 36.02
C PRO A 193 5.41 31.48 34.59
N SER A 194 4.11 31.75 34.45
CA SER A 194 3.41 31.85 33.17
C SER A 194 3.92 33.00 32.29
N PRO A 195 4.05 32.84 30.97
CA PRO A 195 4.47 33.92 30.09
C PRO A 195 3.38 34.99 29.95
N ARG A 196 3.78 36.26 30.05
CA ARG A 196 2.91 37.44 29.86
C ARG A 196 2.48 37.59 28.39
N PRO A 197 1.19 37.85 28.11
CA PRO A 197 0.74 38.15 26.76
C PRO A 197 1.18 39.56 26.33
N ARG A 198 1.75 39.66 25.12
CA ARG A 198 2.07 40.94 24.46
C ARG A 198 0.85 41.46 23.71
N THR A 199 0.07 42.29 24.39
CA THR A 199 -0.95 43.18 23.80
C THR A 199 -0.27 44.38 23.17
N GLY A 200 -0.03 44.35 21.86
CA GLY A 200 0.59 45.49 21.17
C GLY A 200 0.82 45.29 19.67
N LEU A 201 -0.11 44.68 18.94
CA LEU A 201 -0.04 44.63 17.46
C LEU A 201 -1.40 44.32 16.79
N ARG A 202 -2.50 44.86 17.31
CA ARG A 202 -3.86 44.62 16.75
C ARG A 202 -4.70 45.86 16.47
N LEU A 203 -4.09 47.05 16.41
CA LEU A 203 -4.80 48.29 16.06
C LEU A 203 -4.45 48.85 14.67
N GLY A 204 -3.54 48.23 13.92
CA GLY A 204 -3.12 48.73 12.58
C GLY A 204 -3.88 48.16 11.37
N VAL A 205 -4.52 46.99 11.50
CA VAL A 205 -5.05 46.25 10.32
C VAL A 205 -6.54 46.50 10.08
N ALA A 206 -7.30 46.91 11.09
CA ALA A 206 -8.74 47.16 10.95
C ALA A 206 -9.08 48.44 10.16
N ALA A 207 -8.16 49.41 10.07
CA ALA A 207 -8.39 50.67 9.36
C ALA A 207 -8.19 50.57 7.84
N LEU A 208 -7.43 49.59 7.34
CA LEU A 208 -7.16 49.45 5.90
C LEU A 208 -8.24 48.67 5.16
N ALA A 209 -8.93 47.75 5.83
CA ALA A 209 -9.98 46.93 5.22
C ALA A 209 -11.29 47.70 4.97
N LEU A 210 -11.56 48.75 5.76
CA LEU A 210 -12.76 49.59 5.61
C LEU A 210 -12.64 50.64 4.50
N ALA A 211 -11.42 50.96 4.04
CA ALA A 211 -11.22 51.93 2.96
C ALA A 211 -11.38 51.33 1.55
N VAL A 212 -11.17 50.02 1.39
CA VAL A 212 -11.24 49.36 0.06
C VAL A 212 -12.69 49.00 -0.33
N LEU A 213 -13.59 48.83 0.64
CA LEU A 213 -14.99 48.49 0.39
C LEU A 213 -15.87 49.70 -0.01
N ALA A 214 -15.34 50.93 0.01
CA ALA A 214 -16.12 52.14 -0.30
C ALA A 214 -15.94 52.67 -1.74
N ALA A 215 -15.11 52.05 -2.59
CA ALA A 215 -14.71 52.64 -3.88
C ALA A 215 -15.08 51.85 -5.15
N GLY A 216 -15.82 50.74 -5.08
CA GLY A 216 -16.05 49.88 -6.25
C GLY A 216 -17.50 49.43 -6.46
N GLY A 217 -18.40 50.37 -6.78
CA GLY A 217 -19.73 50.06 -7.29
C GLY A 217 -19.71 49.74 -8.79
N GLY A 218 -20.58 48.83 -9.24
CA GLY A 218 -20.81 48.58 -10.66
C GLY A 218 -21.84 47.49 -10.95
N LEU A 219 -23.04 47.92 -11.37
CA LEU A 219 -24.20 47.13 -11.78
C LEU A 219 -23.95 46.26 -13.03
N ALA A 220 -24.56 45.07 -13.07
CA ALA A 220 -25.06 44.48 -14.32
C ALA A 220 -26.24 43.53 -14.05
N VAL A 221 -27.43 43.98 -14.41
CA VAL A 221 -28.65 43.19 -14.57
C VAL A 221 -28.61 42.53 -15.95
N TRP A 222 -28.79 41.22 -16.03
CA TRP A 222 -29.39 40.57 -17.19
C TRP A 222 -30.20 39.34 -16.77
N ALA A 223 -31.48 39.36 -17.13
CA ALA A 223 -32.39 38.24 -17.08
C ALA A 223 -32.28 37.45 -18.39
N ALA A 224 -32.18 36.13 -18.30
CA ALA A 224 -32.51 35.23 -19.40
C ALA A 224 -33.04 33.91 -18.82
N THR A 225 -34.35 33.71 -19.02
CA THR A 225 -35.10 32.48 -18.82
C THR A 225 -34.58 31.36 -19.70
N ARG A 226 -34.32 30.17 -19.13
CA ARG A 226 -34.43 28.89 -19.84
C ARG A 226 -34.78 27.78 -18.84
N ASP A 227 -35.96 27.20 -19.03
CA ASP A 227 -36.33 25.86 -18.57
C ASP A 227 -35.32 24.85 -19.11
N GLN A 228 -34.62 24.14 -18.23
CA GLN A 228 -34.07 22.81 -18.49
C GLN A 228 -34.10 22.00 -17.19
N ASP A 229 -34.69 20.81 -17.29
CA ASP A 229 -34.81 19.80 -16.25
C ASP A 229 -33.51 19.61 -15.46
N ALA A 230 -33.57 19.93 -14.16
CA ALA A 230 -32.49 19.63 -13.23
C ALA A 230 -32.46 18.11 -12.94
N PRO A 231 -31.32 17.42 -13.09
CA PRO A 231 -31.15 16.11 -12.47
C PRO A 231 -31.22 16.25 -10.94
N PRO A 232 -31.77 15.25 -10.22
CA PRO A 232 -31.96 15.36 -8.77
C PRO A 232 -30.61 15.55 -8.05
N PRO A 233 -30.59 16.29 -6.92
CA PRO A 233 -29.37 16.52 -6.17
C PRO A 233 -28.78 15.20 -5.68
N ALA A 234 -27.47 15.03 -5.87
CA ALA A 234 -26.71 13.95 -5.26
C ALA A 234 -26.94 13.97 -3.73
N GLY A 235 -27.52 12.90 -3.20
CA GLY A 235 -27.73 12.73 -1.76
C GLY A 235 -26.40 12.68 -0.97
N PRO A 236 -26.45 12.85 0.36
CA PRO A 236 -25.26 12.80 1.19
C PRO A 236 -24.60 11.42 1.09
N ALA A 237 -23.28 11.41 0.98
CA ALA A 237 -22.47 10.22 0.83
C ALA A 237 -22.64 9.21 1.99
N GLY A 238 -22.77 7.92 1.64
CA GLY A 238 -22.15 6.80 2.37
C GLY A 238 -22.52 6.53 3.83
N ALA A 239 -23.70 6.92 4.33
CA ALA A 239 -24.13 6.53 5.67
C ALA A 239 -25.04 5.28 5.63
N PHE A 240 -24.94 4.41 6.64
CA PHE A 240 -25.95 3.37 6.86
C PHE A 240 -27.35 3.98 7.02
N PRO A 241 -28.41 3.32 6.53
CA PRO A 241 -29.77 3.80 6.73
C PRO A 241 -30.06 3.91 8.24
N THR A 242 -30.42 5.12 8.67
CA THR A 242 -30.83 5.36 10.06
C THR A 242 -32.31 5.00 10.18
N ALA A 243 -32.66 4.02 11.02
CA ALA A 243 -34.06 3.68 11.26
C ALA A 243 -34.79 4.88 11.87
N THR A 244 -35.96 5.24 11.33
CA THR A 244 -36.82 6.30 11.88
C THR A 244 -37.31 5.86 13.27
N PRO A 245 -37.06 6.63 14.34
CA PRO A 245 -37.53 6.24 15.67
C PRO A 245 -39.06 6.25 15.72
N ALA A 246 -39.64 5.18 16.25
CA ALA A 246 -41.07 5.13 16.56
C ALA A 246 -41.42 6.28 17.51
N ALA A 247 -42.52 7.00 17.21
CA ALA A 247 -42.98 8.13 18.00
C ALA A 247 -43.43 7.66 19.40
N GLY A 248 -42.52 7.72 20.36
CA GLY A 248 -42.76 7.53 21.78
C GLY A 248 -41.85 8.46 22.56
N PHE A 249 -42.42 9.25 23.47
CA PHE A 249 -41.74 10.24 24.30
C PHE A 249 -40.77 9.59 25.31
N ARG A 250 -39.65 9.07 24.82
CA ARG A 250 -38.49 8.71 25.63
C ARG A 250 -37.29 9.43 25.02
N PRO A 251 -36.86 10.59 25.55
CA PRO A 251 -35.78 11.37 24.96
C PRO A 251 -34.46 10.60 24.88
N TRP A 252 -34.25 9.58 25.73
CA TRP A 252 -33.09 8.67 25.66
C TRP A 252 -33.21 7.55 24.63
N SER A 253 -34.37 7.36 23.98
CA SER A 253 -34.53 6.40 22.86
C SER A 253 -34.37 7.04 21.49
N GLN A 254 -34.15 8.36 21.42
CA GLN A 254 -34.01 9.10 20.15
C GLN A 254 -32.56 9.33 19.72
N ALA A 255 -31.58 9.05 20.57
CA ALA A 255 -30.18 9.00 20.20
C ALA A 255 -29.65 7.61 20.56
N ALA A 256 -29.45 6.74 19.57
CA ALA A 256 -28.52 5.65 19.77
C ALA A 256 -27.16 6.31 20.07
N PRO A 257 -26.50 6.01 21.21
CA PRO A 257 -25.25 6.68 21.58
C PRO A 257 -24.12 6.40 20.59
N TYR A 258 -24.31 5.43 19.70
CA TYR A 258 -23.39 5.03 18.65
C TYR A 258 -24.13 4.92 17.32
N SER A 259 -23.50 5.43 16.28
CA SER A 259 -23.89 5.20 14.89
C SER A 259 -23.88 3.69 14.58
N PRO A 260 -24.68 3.21 13.59
CA PRO A 260 -24.61 1.81 13.17
C PRO A 260 -23.19 1.37 12.78
N GLN A 261 -22.38 2.28 12.23
CA GLN A 261 -20.98 2.09 11.89
C GLN A 261 -20.11 1.80 13.12
N GLU A 262 -20.22 2.65 14.15
CA GLU A 262 -19.48 2.47 15.40
C GLU A 262 -19.89 1.17 16.10
N ARG A 263 -21.17 0.80 16.02
CA ARG A 263 -21.65 -0.47 16.57
C ARG A 263 -21.06 -1.66 15.81
N ALA A 264 -21.11 -1.64 14.48
CA ALA A 264 -20.56 -2.70 13.64
C ALA A 264 -19.07 -2.92 13.94
N LEU A 265 -18.29 -1.83 14.01
CA LEU A 265 -16.89 -1.89 14.37
C LEU A 265 -16.68 -2.39 15.80
N ALA A 266 -17.45 -1.92 16.78
CA ALA A 266 -17.32 -2.36 18.17
C ALA A 266 -17.58 -3.86 18.34
N THR A 267 -18.49 -4.43 17.54
CA THR A 267 -18.77 -5.88 17.52
C THR A 267 -17.58 -6.66 16.95
N ALA A 268 -17.03 -6.23 15.80
CA ALA A 268 -16.00 -6.99 15.08
C ALA A 268 -14.56 -6.74 15.57
N ALA A 269 -14.26 -5.52 16.03
CA ALA A 269 -12.90 -5.07 16.36
C ALA A 269 -12.12 -6.00 17.31
N PRO A 270 -12.72 -6.60 18.37
CA PRO A 270 -12.01 -7.53 19.22
C PRO A 270 -11.41 -8.72 18.46
N GLY A 271 -12.09 -9.19 17.40
CA GLY A 271 -11.64 -10.30 16.56
C GLY A 271 -10.72 -9.91 15.42
N LEU A 272 -10.40 -8.62 15.24
CA LEU A 272 -9.48 -8.16 14.20
C LEU A 272 -8.03 -8.26 14.65
N VAL A 273 -7.19 -8.74 13.74
CA VAL A 273 -5.79 -9.04 14.05
C VAL A 273 -4.84 -8.47 13.01
N PHE A 274 -3.66 -8.07 13.48
CA PHE A 274 -2.51 -7.78 12.64
C PHE A 274 -1.78 -9.08 12.32
N VAL A 275 -1.44 -9.29 11.05
CA VAL A 275 -0.76 -10.49 10.57
C VAL A 275 0.60 -10.10 10.01
N GLU A 276 1.67 -10.69 10.54
CA GLU A 276 3.01 -10.58 10.00
C GLU A 276 3.52 -11.95 9.55
N ALA A 277 3.88 -12.07 8.27
CA ALA A 277 4.50 -13.24 7.71
C ALA A 277 5.97 -12.95 7.39
N VAL A 278 6.88 -13.80 7.90
CA VAL A 278 8.32 -13.69 7.70
C VAL A 278 8.79 -14.80 6.79
N PHE A 279 9.34 -14.42 5.63
CA PHE A 279 9.86 -15.35 4.64
C PHE A 279 11.38 -15.32 4.65
N ASN A 280 12.00 -16.50 4.69
CA ASN A 280 13.44 -16.63 4.70
C ASN A 280 13.89 -17.70 3.70
N GLY A 281 14.84 -17.37 2.83
CA GLY A 281 15.29 -18.27 1.78
C GLY A 281 16.52 -17.75 1.02
N TYR A 282 16.84 -18.41 -0.07
CA TYR A 282 17.99 -18.11 -0.91
C TYR A 282 17.56 -17.85 -2.35
N LEU A 283 18.17 -16.83 -2.97
CA LEU A 283 18.05 -16.58 -4.39
C LEU A 283 19.12 -17.38 -5.14
N ARG A 284 18.68 -18.20 -6.10
CA ARG A 284 19.53 -19.05 -6.93
C ARG A 284 19.37 -18.72 -8.39
N ASP A 285 20.46 -18.82 -9.15
CA ASP A 285 20.39 -18.87 -10.59
C ASP A 285 19.61 -20.12 -11.01
N GLY A 286 18.57 -19.94 -11.83
CA GLY A 286 17.63 -20.98 -12.20
C GLY A 286 18.18 -22.03 -13.16
N ARG A 287 19.32 -21.76 -13.82
CA ARG A 287 19.97 -22.70 -14.75
C ARG A 287 21.03 -23.54 -14.05
N THR A 288 21.82 -22.90 -13.19
CA THR A 288 22.98 -23.53 -12.53
C THR A 288 22.70 -23.97 -11.08
N GLY A 289 21.63 -23.46 -10.47
CA GLY A 289 21.35 -23.68 -9.04
C GLY A 289 22.28 -22.91 -8.08
N ALA A 290 23.24 -22.16 -8.63
CA ALA A 290 24.22 -21.41 -7.85
C ALA A 290 23.56 -20.29 -7.07
N LEU A 291 24.04 -20.07 -5.84
CA LEU A 291 23.57 -18.96 -5.00
C LEU A 291 23.95 -17.63 -5.63
N LEU A 292 22.97 -16.72 -5.76
CA LEU A 292 23.24 -15.33 -6.14
C LEU A 292 23.90 -14.54 -5.00
N ASN A 293 23.69 -14.98 -3.77
CA ASN A 293 24.24 -14.41 -2.55
C ASN A 293 24.41 -15.52 -1.49
N PRO A 294 25.56 -15.62 -0.79
CA PRO A 294 25.77 -16.66 0.22
C PRO A 294 24.89 -16.49 1.47
N THR A 295 24.42 -15.28 1.76
CA THR A 295 23.51 -15.05 2.89
C THR A 295 22.05 -15.17 2.44
N PRO A 296 21.17 -15.73 3.28
CA PRO A 296 19.75 -15.79 2.97
C PRO A 296 19.16 -14.38 2.89
N VAL A 297 18.08 -14.27 2.13
CA VAL A 297 17.24 -13.11 2.04
C VAL A 297 16.03 -13.33 2.93
N THR A 298 15.75 -12.36 3.79
CA THR A 298 14.56 -12.32 4.63
C THR A 298 13.71 -11.13 4.25
N PHE A 299 12.42 -11.35 3.99
CA PHE A 299 11.45 -10.25 3.83
C PHE A 299 10.19 -10.54 4.64
N GLN A 300 9.49 -9.46 5.00
CA GLN A 300 8.27 -9.52 5.78
C GLN A 300 7.09 -9.03 4.95
N ARG A 301 5.93 -9.63 5.15
CA ARG A 301 4.64 -9.11 4.69
C ARG A 301 3.78 -8.82 5.91
N ARG A 302 3.07 -7.71 5.87
CA ARG A 302 2.23 -7.23 6.95
C ARG A 302 0.87 -6.87 6.41
N CYS A 303 -0.14 -7.41 7.07
CA CYS A 303 -1.51 -7.40 6.61
C CYS A 303 -2.44 -7.37 7.82
N SER A 304 -3.72 -7.43 7.54
CA SER A 304 -4.77 -7.62 8.51
C SER A 304 -5.38 -9.01 8.36
N GLY A 305 -6.11 -9.42 9.38
CA GLY A 305 -6.87 -10.65 9.42
C GLY A 305 -8.00 -10.53 10.43
N PHE A 306 -8.80 -11.57 10.54
CA PHE A 306 -9.84 -11.65 11.56
C PHE A 306 -10.05 -13.10 12.01
N VAL A 307 -10.39 -13.27 13.28
CA VAL A 307 -10.68 -14.57 13.88
C VAL A 307 -12.08 -14.99 13.45
N VAL A 308 -12.23 -16.22 12.93
CA VAL A 308 -13.53 -16.79 12.51
C VAL A 308 -14.07 -17.83 13.47
N ASN A 309 -13.26 -18.31 14.40
CA ASN A 309 -13.67 -19.26 15.43
C ASN A 309 -12.82 -19.05 16.70
N PRO A 310 -13.44 -19.08 17.91
CA PRO A 310 -12.74 -19.02 19.20
C PRO A 310 -11.56 -19.96 19.40
N ASP A 311 -11.51 -21.07 18.68
CA ASP A 311 -10.37 -21.98 18.68
C ASP A 311 -9.07 -21.33 18.15
N GLY A 312 -9.14 -20.14 17.54
CA GLY A 312 -7.98 -19.44 17.00
C GLY A 312 -7.75 -19.71 15.52
N HIS A 313 -8.83 -19.81 14.76
CA HIS A 313 -8.75 -19.78 13.30
C HIS A 313 -8.87 -18.34 12.82
N VAL A 314 -7.89 -17.89 12.03
CA VAL A 314 -7.81 -16.54 11.47
C VAL A 314 -7.91 -16.62 9.96
N LEU A 315 -8.79 -15.84 9.35
CA LEU A 315 -8.78 -15.57 7.92
C LEU A 315 -7.94 -14.34 7.62
N THR A 316 -7.20 -14.41 6.53
CA THR A 316 -6.42 -13.30 5.96
C THR A 316 -6.26 -13.53 4.46
N ASN A 317 -5.51 -12.66 3.80
CA ASN A 317 -5.22 -12.72 2.39
C ASN A 317 -4.13 -13.76 2.09
N GLY A 318 -4.34 -14.60 1.07
CA GLY A 318 -3.45 -15.71 0.70
C GLY A 318 -2.05 -15.25 0.34
N GLN A 319 -1.97 -14.24 -0.52
CA GLN A 319 -0.72 -13.62 -0.92
C GLN A 319 0.08 -13.11 0.30
N CYS A 320 -0.58 -12.71 1.38
CA CYS A 320 0.13 -12.23 2.57
C CYS A 320 1.01 -13.30 3.22
N VAL A 321 0.45 -14.48 3.47
CA VAL A 321 1.08 -15.53 4.29
C VAL A 321 1.69 -16.66 3.45
N ALA A 322 1.26 -16.80 2.19
CA ALA A 322 1.76 -17.77 1.23
C ALA A 322 1.68 -17.20 -0.21
N PRO A 323 2.48 -16.16 -0.52
CA PRO A 323 2.55 -15.61 -1.88
C PRO A 323 3.04 -16.66 -2.87
N ASP A 324 2.55 -16.57 -4.10
CA ASP A 324 3.03 -17.42 -5.19
C ASP A 324 4.51 -17.20 -5.46
N GLU A 325 5.18 -18.22 -6.01
CA GLU A 325 6.63 -18.19 -6.25
C GLU A 325 7.10 -16.94 -7.03
N PRO A 326 6.41 -16.48 -8.11
CA PRO A 326 6.83 -15.28 -8.82
C PRO A 326 6.83 -14.02 -7.94
N VAL A 327 5.81 -13.88 -7.08
CA VAL A 327 5.64 -12.74 -6.17
C VAL A 327 6.69 -12.79 -5.06
N ALA A 328 6.88 -13.96 -4.45
CA ALA A 328 7.89 -14.17 -3.41
C ALA A 328 9.31 -13.93 -3.95
N ARG A 329 9.60 -14.42 -5.16
CA ARG A 329 10.88 -14.23 -5.85
C ARG A 329 11.15 -12.76 -6.14
N GLU A 330 10.18 -12.04 -6.69
CA GLU A 330 10.34 -10.62 -6.99
C GLU A 330 10.65 -9.82 -5.71
N ARG A 331 9.91 -10.06 -4.61
CA ARG A 331 10.19 -9.40 -3.33
C ARG A 331 11.56 -9.76 -2.75
N ALA A 332 11.97 -11.01 -2.86
CA ALA A 332 13.32 -11.42 -2.47
C ALA A 332 14.40 -10.73 -3.31
N LEU A 333 14.20 -10.59 -4.62
CA LEU A 333 15.10 -9.85 -5.51
C LEU A 333 15.18 -8.37 -5.11
N TYR A 334 14.06 -7.68 -4.89
CA TYR A 334 14.10 -6.29 -4.39
C TYR A 334 14.84 -6.16 -3.07
N THR A 335 14.67 -7.14 -2.17
CA THR A 335 15.37 -7.16 -0.88
C THR A 335 16.88 -7.29 -1.08
N LEU A 336 17.34 -8.24 -1.89
CA LEU A 336 18.75 -8.38 -2.23
C LEU A 336 19.29 -7.15 -2.96
N GLY A 337 18.54 -6.61 -3.92
CA GLY A 337 18.90 -5.41 -4.66
C GLY A 337 19.10 -4.22 -3.72
N ARG A 338 18.23 -4.01 -2.73
CA ARG A 338 18.40 -2.97 -1.70
C ARG A 338 19.62 -3.19 -0.83
N ILE A 339 19.95 -4.44 -0.48
CA ILE A 339 21.20 -4.78 0.22
C ILE A 339 22.41 -4.39 -0.64
N LEU A 340 22.38 -4.70 -1.94
CA LEU A 340 23.43 -4.30 -2.88
C LEU A 340 23.54 -2.79 -3.04
N VAL A 341 22.42 -2.06 -3.01
CA VAL A 341 22.40 -0.58 -3.02
C VAL A 341 23.06 -0.01 -1.76
N ALA A 342 22.67 -0.51 -0.59
CA ALA A 342 23.29 -0.11 0.68
C ALA A 342 24.80 -0.41 0.71
N GLY A 343 25.20 -1.54 0.12
CA GLY A 343 26.60 -1.92 -0.07
C GLY A 343 27.31 -1.21 -1.24
N LYS A 344 26.69 -0.24 -1.90
CA LYS A 344 27.23 0.50 -3.07
C LYS A 344 27.64 -0.37 -4.27
N ARG A 345 27.09 -1.58 -4.37
CA ARG A 345 27.28 -2.52 -5.50
C ARG A 345 26.21 -2.38 -6.59
N LEU A 346 25.16 -1.62 -6.30
CA LEU A 346 24.07 -1.26 -7.22
C LEU A 346 23.69 0.20 -6.94
N THR A 347 23.31 0.98 -7.95
CA THR A 347 22.77 2.33 -7.72
C THR A 347 21.27 2.24 -7.47
N SER A 348 20.71 3.15 -6.67
CA SER A 348 19.26 3.17 -6.39
C SER A 348 18.42 3.27 -7.67
N GLY A 349 18.86 4.09 -8.65
CA GLY A 349 18.20 4.22 -9.95
C GLY A 349 18.29 2.99 -10.86
N ALA A 350 19.21 2.05 -10.58
CA ALA A 350 19.36 0.81 -11.35
C ALA A 350 18.59 -0.38 -10.75
N LEU A 351 17.96 -0.23 -9.58
CA LEU A 351 17.31 -1.31 -8.85
C LEU A 351 16.25 -2.04 -9.68
N ASP A 352 15.30 -1.31 -10.25
CA ASP A 352 14.17 -1.89 -10.98
C ASP A 352 14.64 -2.64 -12.24
N GLY A 353 15.60 -2.06 -12.97
CA GLY A 353 16.22 -2.70 -14.12
C GLY A 353 16.98 -3.98 -13.74
N TRP A 354 17.69 -3.95 -12.60
CA TRP A 354 18.40 -5.11 -12.08
C TRP A 354 17.44 -6.23 -11.68
N VAL A 355 16.33 -5.92 -10.98
CA VAL A 355 15.29 -6.92 -10.64
C VAL A 355 14.69 -7.51 -11.91
N ARG A 356 14.22 -6.66 -12.83
CA ARG A 356 13.59 -7.08 -14.09
C ARG A 356 14.50 -8.01 -14.91
N SER A 357 15.79 -7.71 -15.01
CA SER A 357 16.75 -8.53 -15.75
C SER A 357 17.01 -9.91 -15.13
N ARG A 358 16.73 -10.08 -13.83
CA ARG A 358 16.99 -11.32 -13.09
C ARG A 358 15.76 -12.19 -12.86
N THR A 359 14.55 -11.61 -12.87
CA THR A 359 13.31 -12.31 -12.53
C THR A 359 13.12 -13.62 -13.29
N ALA A 360 13.36 -13.64 -14.61
CA ALA A 360 13.13 -14.82 -15.44
C ALA A 360 14.09 -15.99 -15.15
N ASN A 361 15.30 -15.70 -14.67
CA ASN A 361 16.38 -16.67 -14.49
C ASN A 361 16.73 -16.92 -13.02
N THR A 362 15.89 -16.49 -12.08
CA THR A 362 16.14 -16.66 -10.65
C THR A 362 15.06 -17.55 -10.04
N ARG A 363 15.40 -18.29 -8.99
CA ARG A 363 14.43 -18.96 -8.12
C ARG A 363 14.64 -18.53 -6.68
N PHE A 364 13.55 -18.44 -5.92
CA PHE A 364 13.60 -18.22 -4.48
C PHE A 364 13.29 -19.54 -3.78
N THR A 365 14.25 -20.04 -3.01
CA THR A 365 14.29 -21.41 -2.49
C THR A 365 14.60 -21.43 -1.00
N GLY A 366 14.47 -22.58 -0.36
CA GLY A 366 14.97 -22.84 0.98
C GLY A 366 16.49 -23.02 0.99
N LYS A 367 17.01 -23.55 2.11
CA LYS A 367 18.44 -23.90 2.22
C LYS A 367 18.85 -24.87 1.10
N GLU A 368 18.03 -25.90 0.89
CA GLU A 368 18.20 -26.81 -0.24
C GLU A 368 17.47 -26.28 -1.50
N PRO A 369 18.04 -26.46 -2.71
CA PRO A 369 17.49 -25.88 -3.94
C PRO A 369 16.08 -26.37 -4.31
N ASP A 370 15.71 -27.57 -3.90
CA ASP A 370 14.43 -28.24 -4.18
C ASP A 370 13.37 -27.94 -3.11
N ARG A 371 13.75 -27.25 -2.03
CA ARG A 371 12.83 -26.89 -0.95
C ARG A 371 12.29 -25.47 -1.14
N PRO A 372 11.03 -25.22 -0.78
CA PRO A 372 10.51 -23.85 -0.73
C PRO A 372 11.21 -23.03 0.36
N PRO A 373 11.18 -21.68 0.28
CA PRO A 373 11.60 -20.83 1.38
C PRO A 373 10.77 -21.13 2.64
N SER A 374 11.35 -20.94 3.82
CA SER A 374 10.63 -21.06 5.08
C SER A 374 9.71 -19.84 5.29
N SER A 375 8.51 -20.07 5.81
CA SER A 375 7.55 -19.03 6.21
C SER A 375 7.18 -19.21 7.68
N GLN A 376 7.06 -18.09 8.41
CA GLN A 376 6.53 -18.05 9.78
C GLN A 376 5.45 -16.97 9.84
N VAL A 377 4.34 -17.26 10.52
CA VAL A 377 3.23 -16.31 10.66
C VAL A 377 3.04 -15.95 12.13
N PHE A 378 2.89 -14.66 12.39
CA PHE A 378 2.64 -14.11 13.72
C PHE A 378 1.42 -13.20 13.68
N VAL A 379 0.60 -13.31 14.73
CA VAL A 379 -0.66 -12.58 14.84
C VAL A 379 -0.66 -11.76 16.13
N GLN A 380 -1.14 -10.52 16.06
CA GLN A 380 -1.27 -9.61 17.20
C GLN A 380 -2.69 -9.00 17.23
N LEU A 381 -3.21 -8.76 18.43
CA LEU A 381 -4.54 -8.13 18.63
C LEU A 381 -4.40 -6.69 19.12
N ASN A 382 -5.46 -5.90 18.96
CA ASN A 382 -5.59 -4.49 19.37
C ASN A 382 -4.56 -3.55 18.74
N GLN A 383 -3.38 -3.45 19.34
CA GLN A 383 -2.27 -2.64 18.90
C GLN A 383 -1.09 -3.57 18.67
N ALA A 384 -0.51 -3.51 17.47
CA ALA A 384 0.57 -4.39 17.07
C ALA A 384 1.86 -3.60 16.84
N ARG A 385 2.99 -4.30 16.93
CA ARG A 385 4.29 -3.75 16.50
C ARG A 385 4.92 -4.66 15.47
N GLY A 386 5.60 -4.05 14.49
CA GLY A 386 6.39 -4.78 13.52
C GLY A 386 7.49 -5.62 14.16
N GLY A 387 7.80 -6.78 13.57
CA GLY A 387 8.97 -7.58 13.96
C GLY A 387 8.83 -8.38 15.26
N LEU A 388 7.67 -8.36 15.92
CA LEU A 388 7.45 -9.14 17.14
C LEU A 388 7.14 -10.62 16.82
N THR A 389 7.96 -11.50 17.39
CA THR A 389 7.80 -12.97 17.29
C THR A 389 7.43 -13.63 18.62
N GLY A 390 7.59 -12.90 19.73
CA GLY A 390 7.16 -13.32 21.08
C GLY A 390 5.99 -12.48 21.58
N THR A 391 5.56 -12.71 22.82
CA THR A 391 4.44 -12.00 23.45
C THR A 391 4.55 -10.47 23.27
N PRO A 392 3.48 -9.78 22.83
CA PRO A 392 2.10 -10.25 22.66
C PRO A 392 1.79 -11.03 21.37
N ALA A 393 2.74 -11.18 20.44
CA ALA A 393 2.54 -11.94 19.21
C ALA A 393 2.27 -13.43 19.47
N ILE A 394 1.40 -13.99 18.64
CA ILE A 394 0.93 -15.37 18.70
C ILE A 394 1.40 -16.06 17.42
N ALA A 395 2.16 -17.16 17.56
CA ALA A 395 2.57 -17.94 16.42
C ALA A 395 1.36 -18.61 15.76
N GLY A 396 1.35 -18.62 14.43
CA GLY A 396 0.33 -19.26 13.61
C GLY A 396 0.92 -20.14 12.51
N GLU A 397 0.13 -21.11 12.08
CA GLU A 397 0.42 -22.04 11.00
C GLU A 397 -0.61 -21.86 9.88
N VAL A 398 -0.14 -21.79 8.63
CA VAL A 398 -1.02 -21.74 7.46
C VAL A 398 -1.63 -23.12 7.25
N VAL A 399 -2.94 -23.24 7.49
CA VAL A 399 -3.69 -24.50 7.35
C VAL A 399 -4.08 -24.74 5.89
N ARG A 400 -4.52 -23.69 5.22
CA ARG A 400 -5.01 -23.74 3.84
C ARG A 400 -4.89 -22.39 3.18
N THR A 401 -4.59 -22.39 1.89
CA THR A 401 -4.63 -21.21 1.04
C THR A 401 -5.48 -21.46 -0.20
N ARG A 402 -6.00 -20.37 -0.77
CA ARG A 402 -6.56 -20.30 -2.11
C ARG A 402 -5.69 -19.37 -2.94
N ALA A 403 -5.51 -19.72 -4.21
CA ALA A 403 -4.76 -18.90 -5.16
C ALA A 403 -5.41 -17.53 -5.36
N ALA A 404 -4.63 -16.57 -5.88
CA ALA A 404 -5.08 -15.19 -6.06
C ALA A 404 -6.32 -15.09 -6.98
N ASP A 405 -6.35 -15.87 -8.05
CA ASP A 405 -7.46 -15.98 -9.00
C ASP A 405 -8.65 -16.83 -8.47
N ALA A 406 -8.47 -17.50 -7.34
CA ALA A 406 -9.48 -18.32 -6.66
C ALA A 406 -10.00 -17.68 -5.35
N GLY A 407 -9.81 -16.37 -5.19
CA GLY A 407 -10.33 -15.56 -4.08
C GLY A 407 -9.30 -15.09 -3.06
N ASP A 408 -8.02 -15.45 -3.21
CA ASP A 408 -6.89 -14.93 -2.41
C ASP A 408 -7.09 -14.98 -0.88
N LEU A 409 -7.48 -16.14 -0.36
CA LEU A 409 -7.75 -16.35 1.06
C LEU A 409 -6.77 -17.35 1.68
N ALA A 410 -6.39 -17.12 2.93
CA ALA A 410 -5.68 -18.08 3.75
C ALA A 410 -6.37 -18.26 5.11
N LEU A 411 -6.39 -19.51 5.57
CA LEU A 411 -6.75 -19.91 6.91
C LEU A 411 -5.47 -20.16 7.70
N VAL A 412 -5.30 -19.42 8.79
CA VAL A 412 -4.18 -19.54 9.72
C VAL A 412 -4.71 -20.05 11.06
N LYS A 413 -4.09 -21.09 11.61
CA LYS A 413 -4.37 -21.58 12.96
C LYS A 413 -3.34 -20.99 13.91
N VAL A 414 -3.80 -20.19 14.88
CA VAL A 414 -2.93 -19.65 15.92
C VAL A 414 -2.92 -20.54 17.16
N THR A 415 -1.84 -20.45 17.93
CA THR A 415 -1.57 -21.29 19.11
C THR A 415 -2.32 -20.85 20.37
N ARG A 416 -3.20 -19.85 20.29
CA ARG A 416 -3.98 -19.32 21.42
C ARG A 416 -5.48 -19.63 21.21
N PRO A 417 -6.14 -20.29 22.18
CA PRO A 417 -7.60 -20.47 22.17
C PRO A 417 -8.32 -19.23 22.73
N ASP A 418 -9.65 -19.31 22.83
CA ASP A 418 -10.53 -18.30 23.43
C ASP A 418 -10.39 -16.91 22.81
N LEU A 419 -10.17 -16.87 21.50
CA LEU A 419 -10.11 -15.61 20.75
C LEU A 419 -11.51 -15.13 20.38
N PRO A 420 -11.80 -13.83 20.44
CA PRO A 420 -13.09 -13.31 19.97
C PRO A 420 -13.23 -13.53 18.46
N GLY A 421 -14.21 -14.32 18.04
CA GLY A 421 -14.53 -14.53 16.63
C GLY A 421 -15.43 -13.43 16.07
N VAL A 422 -15.30 -13.15 14.79
CA VAL A 422 -16.22 -12.28 14.04
C VAL A 422 -17.20 -13.17 13.29
N GLU A 423 -18.49 -12.79 13.33
CA GLU A 423 -19.54 -13.49 12.60
C GLU A 423 -19.44 -13.24 11.10
N LEU A 424 -19.69 -14.27 10.30
CA LEU A 424 -19.74 -14.19 8.84
C LEU A 424 -21.17 -13.87 8.38
N GLY A 425 -21.30 -12.90 7.49
CA GLY A 425 -22.57 -12.51 6.89
C GLY A 425 -22.91 -13.30 5.62
N ASP A 426 -24.07 -12.98 5.04
CA ASP A 426 -24.47 -13.47 3.72
C ASP A 426 -24.08 -12.42 2.66
N PRO A 427 -23.12 -12.71 1.76
CA PRO A 427 -22.69 -11.77 0.74
C PRO A 427 -23.78 -11.45 -0.29
N ALA A 428 -24.85 -12.26 -0.39
CA ALA A 428 -25.97 -11.98 -1.29
C ALA A 428 -26.74 -10.70 -0.94
N VAL A 429 -26.54 -10.17 0.27
CA VAL A 429 -27.16 -8.92 0.75
C VAL A 429 -26.39 -7.69 0.26
N LEU A 430 -25.15 -7.84 -0.22
CA LEU A 430 -24.33 -6.73 -0.71
C LEU A 430 -24.65 -6.42 -2.18
N ALA A 431 -25.12 -5.20 -2.43
CA ALA A 431 -25.39 -4.67 -3.76
C ALA A 431 -24.61 -3.38 -4.02
N PRO A 432 -24.34 -3.03 -5.30
CA PRO A 432 -23.78 -1.71 -5.63
C PRO A 432 -24.62 -0.57 -5.03
N GLY A 433 -23.96 0.39 -4.40
CA GLY A 433 -24.55 1.50 -3.65
C GLY A 433 -24.62 1.26 -2.14
N GLU A 434 -24.56 0.01 -1.67
CA GLU A 434 -24.59 -0.31 -0.24
C GLU A 434 -23.32 0.19 0.47
N ALA A 435 -23.51 0.74 1.66
CA ALA A 435 -22.42 1.17 2.52
C ALA A 435 -21.90 -0.01 3.34
N VAL A 436 -20.58 -0.10 3.50
CA VAL A 436 -19.91 -1.06 4.37
C VAL A 436 -18.82 -0.34 5.18
N VAL A 437 -18.48 -0.87 6.35
CA VAL A 437 -17.34 -0.38 7.13
C VAL A 437 -16.14 -1.26 6.87
N LEU A 438 -15.12 -0.73 6.20
CA LEU A 438 -13.82 -1.38 6.13
C LEU A 438 -13.14 -1.26 7.48
N ALA A 439 -12.47 -2.31 7.92
CA ALA A 439 -11.62 -2.28 9.09
C ALA A 439 -10.35 -3.12 8.90
N GLY A 440 -9.22 -2.57 9.30
CA GLY A 440 -7.92 -3.21 9.18
C GLY A 440 -6.81 -2.40 9.86
N TYR A 441 -5.66 -3.02 10.07
CA TYR A 441 -4.50 -2.39 10.65
C TYR A 441 -3.80 -1.48 9.66
N HIS A 442 -3.31 -0.36 10.19
CA HIS A 442 -2.51 0.60 9.44
C HIS A 442 -1.48 1.24 10.37
N THR A 443 -0.48 1.88 9.79
CA THR A 443 0.54 2.65 10.52
C THR A 443 0.81 3.96 9.79
N VAL A 444 1.09 5.00 10.56
CA VAL A 444 1.60 6.28 10.05
C VAL A 444 3.13 6.39 10.19
N ASP A 445 3.76 5.38 10.79
CA ASP A 445 5.20 5.36 11.01
C ASP A 445 5.92 5.09 9.69
N THR A 446 6.98 5.87 9.43
CA THR A 446 7.78 5.76 8.20
C THR A 446 8.81 4.63 8.27
N ASP A 447 9.31 4.32 9.48
CA ASP A 447 10.13 3.13 9.71
C ASP A 447 9.24 1.94 10.06
N PHE A 448 9.08 1.06 9.08
CA PHE A 448 8.28 -0.13 9.26
C PHE A 448 8.85 -1.05 10.36
N ARG A 449 10.15 -1.11 10.61
CA ARG A 449 10.73 -2.15 11.50
C ARG A 449 10.16 -2.12 12.92
N ASP A 450 10.03 -0.92 13.48
CA ASP A 450 9.49 -0.69 14.83
C ASP A 450 8.10 -0.02 14.83
N ALA A 451 7.48 0.04 13.65
CA ALA A 451 6.19 0.67 13.44
C ALA A 451 5.11 0.10 14.35
N THR A 452 4.28 1.02 14.85
CA THR A 452 3.07 0.74 15.59
C THR A 452 1.91 0.66 14.62
N TYR A 453 1.22 -0.47 14.65
CA TYR A 453 0.05 -0.73 13.83
C TYR A 453 -1.20 -0.67 14.71
N THR A 454 -2.17 0.13 14.30
CA THR A 454 -3.45 0.30 14.99
C THR A 454 -4.60 0.01 14.05
N LEU A 455 -5.69 -0.49 14.60
CA LEU A 455 -6.93 -0.64 13.85
C LEU A 455 -7.41 0.72 13.34
N ARG A 456 -7.75 0.77 12.05
CA ARG A 456 -8.45 1.89 11.41
C ARG A 456 -9.71 1.37 10.76
N SER A 457 -10.66 2.27 10.59
CA SER A 457 -11.91 1.96 9.90
C SER A 457 -12.33 3.10 9.01
N LYS A 458 -13.00 2.77 7.90
CA LYS A 458 -13.55 3.75 6.97
C LYS A 458 -14.84 3.24 6.38
N THR A 459 -15.86 4.08 6.28
CA THR A 459 -17.09 3.73 5.57
C THR A 459 -16.90 3.98 4.10
N VAL A 460 -17.25 2.98 3.29
CA VAL A 460 -17.15 3.02 1.81
C VAL A 460 -18.43 2.48 1.21
N GLN A 461 -18.64 2.74 -0.07
CA GLN A 461 -19.71 2.12 -0.84
C GLN A 461 -19.17 0.99 -1.72
N VAL A 462 -19.98 -0.06 -1.86
CA VAL A 462 -19.80 -1.07 -2.91
C VAL A 462 -20.11 -0.38 -4.25
N THR A 463 -19.13 -0.30 -5.15
CA THR A 463 -19.30 0.37 -6.44
C THR A 463 -19.70 -0.59 -7.55
N ALA A 464 -19.30 -1.86 -7.45
CA ALA A 464 -19.65 -2.90 -8.41
C ALA A 464 -19.48 -4.29 -7.79
N THR A 465 -20.06 -5.28 -8.46
CA THR A 465 -19.84 -6.71 -8.18
C THR A 465 -19.37 -7.38 -9.46
N ASP A 466 -18.19 -7.99 -9.41
CA ASP A 466 -17.59 -8.71 -10.52
C ASP A 466 -17.71 -10.21 -10.29
N THR A 467 -18.50 -10.87 -11.13
CA THR A 467 -18.74 -12.32 -11.08
C THR A 467 -18.01 -13.06 -12.21
N ALA A 468 -17.31 -12.33 -13.09
CA ALA A 468 -16.66 -12.91 -14.27
C ALA A 468 -15.18 -13.26 -14.03
N GLN A 469 -14.56 -12.74 -12.97
CA GLN A 469 -13.13 -12.89 -12.68
C GLN A 469 -12.74 -14.15 -11.91
N GLY A 470 -13.68 -15.04 -11.58
CA GLY A 470 -13.34 -16.28 -10.89
C GLY A 470 -14.54 -16.97 -10.22
N PRO A 471 -14.28 -18.01 -9.42
CA PRO A 471 -15.33 -18.78 -8.75
C PRO A 471 -15.96 -18.06 -7.54
N VAL A 472 -15.45 -16.89 -7.16
CA VAL A 472 -15.92 -16.09 -6.02
C VAL A 472 -16.24 -14.69 -6.51
N PRO A 473 -17.43 -14.12 -6.18
CA PRO A 473 -17.75 -12.74 -6.54
C PRO A 473 -16.79 -11.77 -5.86
N LEU A 474 -16.30 -10.79 -6.62
CA LEU A 474 -15.46 -9.71 -6.11
C LEU A 474 -16.27 -8.42 -6.00
N PHE A 475 -16.35 -7.88 -4.79
CA PHE A 475 -16.98 -6.58 -4.54
C PHE A 475 -15.94 -5.48 -4.70
N ARG A 476 -16.21 -4.54 -5.61
CA ARG A 476 -15.41 -3.33 -5.75
C ARG A 476 -15.91 -2.29 -4.77
N ILE A 477 -15.00 -1.60 -4.12
CA ILE A 477 -15.27 -0.56 -3.14
C ILE A 477 -14.62 0.75 -3.60
N GLY A 478 -15.21 1.87 -3.19
CA GLY A 478 -14.76 3.19 -3.66
C GLY A 478 -13.46 3.69 -3.06
N ASP A 479 -12.95 3.07 -2.00
CA ASP A 479 -11.81 3.56 -1.22
C ASP A 479 -11.19 2.42 -0.38
N ASP A 480 -10.00 2.66 0.19
CA ASP A 480 -9.34 1.72 1.09
C ASP A 480 -8.73 2.41 2.34
N ILE A 481 -8.16 1.61 3.25
CA ILE A 481 -7.44 2.09 4.44
C ILE A 481 -5.93 2.18 4.15
N GLY A 482 -5.45 1.55 3.08
CA GLY A 482 -4.05 1.44 2.70
C GLY A 482 -3.50 0.01 2.77
N ILE A 483 -2.26 -0.14 2.32
CA ILE A 483 -1.63 -1.45 2.00
C ILE A 483 -1.55 -2.47 3.16
N TYR A 484 -1.74 -2.06 4.41
CA TYR A 484 -1.68 -2.96 5.56
C TYR A 484 -3.06 -3.50 5.95
N SER A 485 -4.14 -2.93 5.41
CA SER A 485 -5.50 -3.40 5.64
C SER A 485 -5.89 -4.61 4.79
N HIS A 486 -5.04 -5.04 3.84
CA HIS A 486 -5.28 -6.26 3.05
C HIS A 486 -5.50 -7.46 3.98
N GLY A 487 -6.54 -8.26 3.70
CA GLY A 487 -6.96 -9.36 4.57
C GLY A 487 -7.81 -8.93 5.78
N GLY A 488 -8.08 -7.64 5.96
CA GLY A 488 -9.05 -7.13 6.93
C GLY A 488 -10.49 -7.45 6.53
N VAL A 489 -11.44 -6.70 7.08
CA VAL A 489 -12.88 -6.97 6.92
C VAL A 489 -13.59 -5.81 6.24
N ALA A 490 -14.67 -6.13 5.52
CA ALA A 490 -15.76 -5.22 5.24
C ALA A 490 -16.94 -5.64 6.10
N LEU A 491 -17.58 -4.71 6.80
CA LEU A 491 -18.62 -5.02 7.78
C LEU A 491 -19.97 -4.46 7.33
N ASP A 492 -21.01 -5.29 7.49
CA ASP A 492 -22.40 -4.87 7.39
C ASP A 492 -22.83 -4.03 8.63
N PRO A 493 -24.04 -3.44 8.66
CA PRO A 493 -24.48 -2.64 9.80
C PRO A 493 -24.61 -3.42 11.12
N ALA A 494 -24.62 -4.76 11.08
CA ALA A 494 -24.65 -5.63 12.25
C ALA A 494 -23.24 -5.99 12.76
N GLY A 495 -22.19 -5.67 12.02
CA GLY A 495 -20.82 -6.04 12.36
C GLY A 495 -20.41 -7.43 11.87
N ARG A 496 -21.12 -7.97 10.88
CA ARG A 496 -20.78 -9.24 10.22
C ARG A 496 -19.91 -8.98 8.99
N VAL A 497 -18.99 -9.90 8.72
CA VAL A 497 -18.04 -9.84 7.57
C VAL A 497 -18.71 -10.25 6.27
#